data_AF-A0A7S9GSU1-F1
#
_entry.id   AF-A0A7S9GSU1-F1
#
_cell.length_a   1.000
_cell.length_b   1.000
_cell.length_c   1.000
_cell.angle_alpha   90.00
_cell.angle_beta   90.00
_cell.angle_gamma   90.00
#
_symmetry.space_group_name_H-M   'P 1'
#
loop_
_entity.id
_entity.type
_entity.pdbx_description
1 polymer ?
#
loop_
_entity_poly.entity_id
_entity_poly.type
_entity_poly.pdbx_seq_one_letter_code
_entity_poly.pdbx_strand_id
1 'polypeptide(L)' 'MDAAIRTDRIKEDLLQLERLRTYIVRQRRVLVPSDALLLAIDDYVEQLTGDRTALHMKGHSIGS' A
#
# COMPACT_ATOMS: atom_id res chain seq x y z
N MET A 1 -20.72 -17.62 3.96
CA MET A 1 -19.29 -17.98 4.14
C MET A 1 -18.37 -17.04 3.34
N ASP A 2 -18.92 -16.27 2.40
CA ASP A 2 -18.19 -15.46 1.42
C ASP A 2 -17.52 -14.19 1.98
N ALA A 3 -18.07 -13.61 3.04
CA ALA A 3 -17.54 -12.38 3.64
C ALA A 3 -16.17 -12.61 4.34
N ALA A 4 -15.98 -13.75 5.02
CA ALA A 4 -14.73 -14.05 5.70
C ALA A 4 -13.59 -14.33 4.71
N ILE A 5 -13.88 -15.07 3.63
CA ILE A 5 -12.93 -15.34 2.54
C ILE A 5 -12.54 -14.04 1.84
N ARG A 6 -13.50 -13.13 1.62
CA ARG A 6 -13.24 -11.82 1.05
C ARG A 6 -12.33 -10.98 1.96
N THR A 7 -12.58 -10.96 3.26
CA THR A 7 -11.76 -10.24 4.23
C THR A 7 -10.33 -10.78 4.30
N ASP A 8 -10.15 -12.10 4.25
CA ASP A 8 -8.83 -12.72 4.31
C ASP A 8 -8.00 -12.38 3.06
N ARG A 9 -8.62 -12.46 1.87
CA ARG A 9 -7.99 -12.02 0.62
C ARG A 9 -7.63 -10.54 0.61
N ILE A 10 -8.50 -9.67 1.14
CA ILE A 10 -8.21 -8.24 1.26
C ILE A 10 -6.98 -8.01 2.15
N LYS A 11 -6.83 -8.77 3.25
CA LYS A 11 -5.64 -8.66 4.11
C LYS A 11 -4.37 -9.11 3.41
N GLU A 12 -4.42 -10.22 2.67
CA GLU A 12 -3.29 -10.71 1.89
C GLU A 12 -2.88 -9.69 0.82
N ASP A 13 -3.84 -9.13 0.09
CA ASP A 13 -3.62 -8.08 -0.91
C ASP A 13 -2.94 -6.86 -0.28
N LEU A 14 -3.47 -6.35 0.84
CA LEU A 14 -2.91 -5.19 1.54
C LEU A 14 -1.46 -5.43 1.99
N LEU A 15 -1.15 -6.64 2.46
CA LEU A 15 0.21 -7.00 2.89
C LEU A 15 1.20 -7.06 1.71
N GLN A 16 0.75 -7.51 0.54
CA GLN A 16 1.56 -7.48 -0.68
C GLN A 16 1.79 -6.05 -1.19
N LEU A 17 0.73 -5.22 -1.16
CA LEU A 17 0.81 -3.81 -1.55
C LEU A 17 1.73 -3.01 -0.61
N GLU A 18 1.72 -3.28 0.70
CA GLU A 18 2.61 -2.63 1.66
C GLU A 18 4.08 -2.92 1.36
N ARG A 19 4.40 -4.19 1.04
CA ARG A 19 5.75 -4.62 0.66
C ARG A 19 6.19 -3.97 -0.63
N LEU A 20 5.31 -3.93 -1.64
CA LEU A 20 5.58 -3.29 -2.92
C LEU A 20 5.82 -1.78 -2.76
N ARG A 21 4.95 -1.09 -2.02
CA ARG A 21 5.10 0.33 -1.69
C ARG A 21 6.43 0.60 -0.99
N THR A 22 6.79 -0.21 0.00
CA THR A 22 8.07 -0.11 0.72
C THR A 22 9.27 -0.34 -0.20
N TYR A 23 9.19 -1.31 -1.10
CA TYR A 23 10.23 -1.57 -2.08
C TYR A 23 10.44 -0.38 -3.02
N ILE A 24 9.35 0.18 -3.57
CA ILE A 24 9.40 1.36 -4.45
C ILE A 24 9.99 2.57 -3.74
N VAL A 25 9.54 2.86 -2.51
CA VAL A 25 10.03 3.99 -1.71
C VAL A 25 11.52 3.82 -1.36
N ARG A 26 11.97 2.61 -1.03
CA ARG A 26 13.36 2.34 -0.65
C ARG A 26 14.31 2.21 -1.84
N GLN A 27 13.82 1.81 -3.02
CA GLN A 27 14.65 1.62 -4.20
C GLN A 27 14.64 2.84 -5.12
N ARG A 28 15.72 3.63 -5.06
CA ARG A 28 15.99 4.81 -5.91
C ARG A 28 16.15 4.54 -7.42
N ARG A 29 16.00 3.29 -7.89
CA ARG A 29 16.37 2.84 -9.25
C ARG A 29 15.25 2.09 -9.98
N VAL A 30 13.99 2.34 -9.66
CA VAL A 30 12.89 1.83 -10.50
C VAL A 30 12.94 2.54 -11.85
N LEU A 31 13.00 1.78 -12.95
CA LEU A 31 13.00 2.28 -14.34
C LEU A 31 11.66 2.91 -14.75
N VAL A 32 10.65 2.80 -13.90
CA VAL A 32 9.28 3.28 -14.07
C VAL A 32 9.08 4.49 -13.16
N PRO A 33 8.33 5.54 -13.56
CA PRO A 33 8.01 6.65 -12.67
C PRO A 33 7.35 6.16 -11.38
N SER A 34 8.11 6.21 -10.28
CA SER A 34 7.73 5.69 -8.96
C SER A 34 6.40 6.27 -8.48
N ASP A 35 6.12 7.53 -8.83
CA ASP A 35 4.90 8.23 -8.43
C ASP A 35 3.63 7.62 -9.05
N ALA A 36 3.67 7.20 -10.31
CA ALA A 36 2.51 6.59 -10.97
C ALA A 36 2.16 5.24 -10.36
N LEU A 37 3.18 4.47 -9.95
CA LEU A 37 2.98 3.18 -9.31
C LEU A 37 2.51 3.32 -7.85
N LEU A 38 3.02 4.31 -7.12
CA LEU A 38 2.54 4.62 -5.77
C LEU A 38 1.07 5.08 -5.81
N LEU A 39 0.71 5.94 -6.77
CA LEU A 39 -0.66 6.41 -6.94
C LEU A 39 -1.63 5.25 -7.23
N ALA A 40 -1.24 4.32 -8.12
CA ALA A 40 -2.05 3.13 -8.42
C ALA A 40 -2.22 2.21 -7.19
N ILE A 41 -1.19 2.08 -6.35
CA ILE A 41 -1.29 1.34 -5.09
C ILE A 41 -2.28 2.02 -4.15
N ASP A 42 -2.15 3.34 -3.96
CA ASP A 42 -3.01 4.11 -3.06
C ASP A 42 -4.50 4.07 -3.53
N ASP A 43 -4.76 4.15 -4.83
CA ASP A 43 -6.11 4.07 -5.41
C ASP A 43 -6.73 2.67 -5.23
N TYR A 44 -5.94 1.60 -5.36
CA TYR A 44 -6.43 0.24 -5.11
C TYR A 44 -6.69 0.01 -3.62
N VAL A 45 -5.85 0.55 -2.73
CA VAL A 45 -6.08 0.54 -1.29
C VAL A 45 -7.38 1.26 -0.93
N GLU A 46 -7.63 2.44 -1.49
CA GLU A 46 -8.89 3.17 -1.30
C GLU A 46 -10.12 2.36 -1.72
N GLN A 47 -10.04 1.62 -2.83
CA GLN A 47 -11.13 0.74 -3.27
C GLN A 47 -11.38 -0.43 -2.30
N LEU A 48 -10.33 -0.92 -1.64
CA LEU A 48 -10.42 -2.04 -0.70
C LEU A 48 -10.85 -1.61 0.72
N THR A 49 -10.42 -0.43 1.17
CA THR A 49 -10.54 -0.01 2.57
C THR A 49 -11.38 1.25 2.78
N GLY A 50 -11.61 2.06 1.74
CA GLY A 50 -12.15 3.41 1.85
C GLY A 50 -11.16 4.44 2.43
N ASP A 51 -9.92 4.05 2.68
CA ASP A 51 -8.85 4.92 3.19
C ASP A 51 -7.60 4.77 2.33
N ARG A 52 -7.40 5.76 1.45
CA ARG A 52 -6.23 5.87 0.56
C ARG A 52 -4.90 5.86 1.31
N THR A 53 -4.89 6.31 2.56
CA THR A 53 -3.67 6.42 3.38
C THR A 53 -3.40 5.19 4.23
N ALA A 54 -4.20 4.13 4.11
CA ALA A 54 -4.11 2.96 4.99
C ALA A 54 -2.71 2.29 4.97
N LEU A 55 -1.95 2.42 3.87
CA LEU A 55 -0.58 1.91 3.73
C LEU A 55 0.50 3.00 3.82
N HIS A 56 0.12 4.24 4.12
CA HIS A 56 1.09 5.27 4.43
C HIS A 56 1.74 4.90 5.76
N MET A 57 3.07 4.68 5.75
CA MET A 57 3.82 4.54 7.00
C MET A 57 3.48 5.75 7.87
N LYS A 58 2.84 5.51 9.03
CA LYS A 58 2.72 6.53 10.08
C LYS A 58 4.16 6.88 10.44
N GLY A 59 4.62 8.02 9.94
CA GLY A 59 5.98 8.49 10.14
C GLY A 59 6.31 8.40 11.61
N HIS A 60 7.41 7.73 11.92
CA HIS A 60 8.17 8.02 13.12
C HIS A 60 8.38 9.54 13.12
N SER A 61 7.83 10.26 14.08
CA SER A 61 8.19 11.65 14.30
C SER A 61 9.71 11.70 14.47
N ILE A 62 10.44 12.14 13.44
CA ILE A 62 11.82 12.58 13.62
C ILE A 62 11.69 13.94 14.31
N GLY A 63 11.78 13.91 15.63
CA GLY A 63 11.64 15.07 16.49
C GLY A 63 11.70 14.69 17.96
N SER A 64 12.90 14.32 18.41
CA SER A 64 13.41 14.41 19.80
C SER A 64 14.92 14.53 19.75
#